data_AF-A0A8S9VUF3-F1
#
_entry.id   AF-A0A8S9VUF3-F1
#
_cell.length_a   1.000
_cell.length_b   1.000
_cell.length_c   1.000
_cell.angle_alpha   90.00
_cell.angle_beta   90.00
_cell.angle_gamma   90.00
#
_symmetry.space_group_name_H-M   'P 1'
#
loop_
_entity.id
_entity.type
_entity.pdbx_description
1 polymer ?
#
loop_
_entity_poly.entity_id
_entity_poly.type
_entity_poly.pdbx_seq_one_letter_code
_entity_poly.pdbx_strand_id
1 'polypeptide(L)' 'MGYICTRCKHSVEIDYEVMGIRCQFCGHRILIKERPTLIKKVEAV' A
#
# COMPACT_ATOMS: atom_id res chain seq x y z
N MET A 1 -2.91 -3.15 -7.27
CA MET A 1 -1.83 -2.36 -6.62
C MET A 1 -2.05 -2.52 -5.13
N GLY A 2 -1.18 -3.27 -4.47
CA GLY A 2 -1.29 -3.49 -3.04
C GLY A 2 -1.00 -2.21 -2.26
N TYR A 3 -1.44 -2.20 -1.02
CA TYR A 3 -0.98 -1.25 -0.03
C TYR A 3 -0.02 -1.93 0.92
N ILE A 4 0.97 -1.22 1.40
CA ILE A 4 1.91 -1.69 2.41
C ILE A 4 1.53 -1.04 3.73
N CYS A 5 1.37 -1.85 4.77
CA CYS A 5 1.16 -1.32 6.10
C CYS A 5 2.47 -0.75 6.66
N THR A 6 2.44 0.46 7.20
CA THR A 6 3.63 1.11 7.80
C THR A 6 4.19 0.36 9.00
N ARG A 7 3.34 -0.38 9.74
CA ARG A 7 3.72 -1.09 10.96
C ARG A 7 4.22 -2.51 10.70
N CYS A 8 3.41 -3.36 10.07
CA CYS A 8 3.79 -4.76 9.81
C CYS A 8 4.54 -4.96 8.49
N LYS A 9 4.59 -3.94 7.62
CA LYS A 9 5.27 -3.98 6.30
C LYS A 9 4.76 -5.04 5.33
N HIS A 10 3.67 -5.73 5.66
CA HIS A 10 3.02 -6.65 4.73
C HIS A 10 2.29 -5.89 3.64
N SER A 11 2.30 -6.48 2.44
CA SER A 11 1.37 -6.13 1.38
C SER A 11 -0.04 -6.59 1.78
N VAL A 12 -0.98 -5.67 1.68
CA VAL A 12 -2.38 -5.85 2.02
C VAL A 12 -3.19 -5.34 0.84
N GLU A 13 -4.14 -6.14 0.40
CA GLU A 13 -5.18 -5.71 -0.51
C GLU A 13 -6.36 -5.20 0.32
N ILE A 14 -6.82 -3.98 0.04
CA ILE A 14 -7.90 -3.35 0.80
C ILE A 14 -9.21 -3.56 0.05
N ASP A 15 -10.14 -4.26 0.69
CA ASP A 15 -11.53 -4.34 0.25
C ASP A 15 -12.32 -3.19 0.87
N TYR A 16 -12.68 -2.20 0.05
CA TYR A 16 -13.38 -0.98 0.48
C TYR A 16 -14.78 -1.24 1.07
N GLU A 17 -15.38 -2.38 0.75
CA GLU A 17 -16.77 -2.71 1.11
C GLU A 17 -16.91 -3.31 2.52
N VAL A 18 -15.89 -4.03 3.02
CA VAL A 18 -16.05 -4.89 4.21
C VAL A 18 -15.26 -4.39 5.41
N MET A 19 -14.02 -3.93 5.24
CA MET A 19 -13.12 -3.63 6.37
C MET A 19 -12.71 -2.15 6.47
N GLY A 20 -13.00 -1.35 5.45
CA GLY A 20 -12.49 0.02 5.32
C GLY A 20 -10.96 0.06 5.26
N ILE A 21 -10.37 1.21 5.58
CA ILE A 21 -8.92 1.43 5.49
C ILE A 21 -8.23 0.87 6.75
N ARG A 22 -8.10 -0.46 6.85
CA ARG A 22 -7.43 -1.16 7.95
C ARG A 22 -6.54 -2.29 7.43
N CYS A 23 -5.38 -2.45 8.04
CA CYS A 23 -4.52 -3.60 7.83
C CYS A 23 -5.14 -4.86 8.45
N GLN A 24 -5.31 -5.92 7.65
CA GLN A 24 -5.87 -7.21 8.09
C GLN A 24 -5.02 -7.91 9.17
N PHE A 25 -3.70 -7.68 9.17
CA PHE A 25 -2.77 -8.34 10.10
C PHE A 25 -2.61 -7.66 11.47
N CYS A 26 -2.61 -6.32 11.51
CA CYS A 26 -2.27 -5.58 12.74
C CYS A 26 -3.29 -4.50 13.14
N GLY A 27 -4.38 -4.33 12.38
CA GLY A 27 -5.42 -3.34 12.64
C GLY A 27 -4.99 -1.87 12.47
N HIS A 28 -3.75 -1.63 12.04
CA HIS A 28 -3.23 -0.28 11.79
C HIS A 28 -3.89 0.34 10.55
N ARG A 29 -4.06 1.67 10.55
CA ARG A 29 -4.87 2.39 9.55
C ARG A 29 -4.06 3.17 8.52
N ILE A 30 -2.75 3.29 8.71
CA ILE A 30 -1.86 4.02 7.79
C ILE A 30 -1.23 3.02 6.82
N LEU A 31 -1.60 3.17 5.55
CA LEU A 31 -1.26 2.28 4.46
C LEU A 31 -0.60 3.11 3.33
N ILE A 32 0.50 2.61 2.78
CA ILE A 32 1.27 3.25 1.71
C ILE A 32 1.01 2.52 0.40
N LYS A 33 0.68 3.25 -0.66
CA LYS A 33 0.51 2.63 -1.98
C LYS A 33 1.84 2.14 -2.53
N GLU A 34 1.88 0.90 -2.99
CA GLU A 34 3.09 0.32 -3.58
C GLU A 34 3.53 1.07 -4.85
N ARG A 35 4.85 1.15 -5.06
CA ARG A 35 5.41 1.76 -6.27
C ARG A 35 4.95 0.98 -7.50
N PRO A 36 4.42 1.62 -8.54
CA PRO A 36 4.07 0.93 -9.77
C PRO A 36 5.33 0.34 -10.43
N THR A 37 5.19 -0.80 -11.09
CA THR A 37 6.25 -1.47 -11.88
C THR A 37 6.59 -0.72 -13.18
N LEU A 38 5.85 0.34 -13.50
CA LEU A 38 6.07 1.17 -14.68
C LEU A 38 7.39 1.94 -14.59
N ILE A 39 8.20 1.82 -15.64
CA ILE A 39 9.46 2.56 -15.78
C ILE A 39 9.14 4.03 -16.06
N LYS A 40 9.61 4.92 -15.18
CA LYS A 40 9.54 6.37 -15.38
C LYS A 40 10.84 6.87 -16.00
N LYS A 41 10.74 7.70 -17.05
CA LYS A 41 11.89 8.44 -17.59
C LYS A 41 12.11 9.70 -16.76
N VAL A 42 13.34 9.92 -16.33
CA VAL A 42 13.76 11.09 -15.55
C VAL A 42 14.99 11.67 -16.25
N GLU A 43 14.93 12.93 -16.65
CA GLU A 43 16.07 13.63 -17.28
C GLU A 43 17.14 13.89 -16.21
N ALA A 44 18.41 13.75 -16.61
CA ALA A 44 19.53 14.12 -15.75
C ALA A 44 19.74 15.65 -15.79
N VAL A 45 20.18 16.21 -14.66
CA VAL A 45 20.53 17.63 -14.52
C VAL A 45 21.93 17.87 -15.04
#